data_AF-A0A957R8U9-F1
#
_entry.id   AF-A0A957R8U9-F1
#
_cell.length_a   1.000
_cell.length_b   1.000
_cell.length_c   1.000
_cell.angle_alpha   90.00
_cell.angle_beta   90.00
_cell.angle_gamma   90.00
#
_symmetry.space_group_name_H-M   'P 1'
#
loop_
_entity.id
_entity.type
_entity.pdbx_description
1 polymer ?
#
loop_
_entity_poly.entity_id
_entity_poly.type
_entity_poly.pdbx_seq_one_letter_code
_entity_poly.pdbx_strand_id
1 'polypeptide(L)'
;MSQSPRKTTPANQNAKPPLSWKGVLFAFAANLLLVTVGTGLVQTLRLPIEFESIATLAAPLLTGALTAIYTGQRGAMHAFLGGMLSVLPLTFFIFGGAWQPALYAGAFCTIGGALAEIVLRRRAAVP
;
A
#
# COMPACT_ATOMS: atom_id res chain seq x y z
N MET A 1 -26.03 9.11 -50.61
CA MET A 1 -24.95 9.15 -49.61
C MET A 1 -25.50 8.59 -48.31
N SER A 2 -25.22 7.33 -47.98
CA SER A 2 -25.72 6.66 -46.77
C SER A 2 -24.72 6.88 -45.63
N GLN A 3 -25.08 7.67 -44.62
CA GLN A 3 -24.28 7.82 -43.41
C GLN A 3 -24.46 6.58 -42.54
N SER A 4 -23.38 5.80 -42.40
CA SER A 4 -23.29 4.71 -41.44
C SER A 4 -23.47 5.26 -40.02
N PRO A 5 -24.37 4.71 -39.19
CA PRO A 5 -24.54 5.16 -37.82
C PRO A 5 -23.29 4.78 -37.02
N ARG A 6 -22.49 5.79 -36.64
CA ARG A 6 -21.36 5.63 -35.71
C ARG A 6 -21.91 5.11 -34.39
N LYS A 7 -21.72 3.81 -34.15
CA LYS A 7 -22.07 3.12 -32.90
C LYS A 7 -21.25 3.74 -31.75
N THR A 8 -21.84 4.70 -31.04
CA THR A 8 -21.29 5.23 -29.79
C THR A 8 -21.37 4.13 -28.75
N THR A 9 -20.26 3.45 -28.50
CA THR A 9 -20.13 2.51 -27.38
C THR A 9 -20.45 3.28 -26.09
N PRO A 10 -21.45 2.87 -25.28
CA PRO A 10 -21.74 3.55 -24.04
C PRO A 10 -20.51 3.40 -23.13
N ALA A 11 -19.92 4.52 -22.72
CA ALA A 11 -18.88 4.52 -21.71
C ALA A 11 -19.44 3.83 -20.46
N ASN A 12 -18.86 2.69 -20.10
CA ASN A 12 -19.31 1.87 -19.00
C ASN A 12 -19.13 2.67 -17.70
N GLN A 13 -20.21 3.29 -17.22
CA GLN A 13 -20.24 4.13 -16.01
C GLN A 13 -19.92 3.34 -14.72
N ASN A 14 -19.82 2.00 -14.82
CA ASN A 14 -19.41 1.10 -13.76
C ASN A 14 -17.91 0.71 -13.80
N ALA A 15 -17.10 1.30 -14.67
CA ALA A 15 -15.67 1.00 -14.72
C ALA A 15 -14.98 1.54 -13.44
N LYS A 16 -14.53 0.62 -12.56
CA LYS A 16 -13.71 0.97 -11.39
C LYS A 16 -12.55 1.89 -11.84
N PRO A 17 -12.27 3.00 -11.15
CA PRO A 17 -11.27 3.98 -11.58
C PRO A 17 -9.91 3.31 -11.83
N PRO A 18 -9.13 3.77 -12.83
CA PRO A 18 -7.87 3.15 -13.21
C PRO A 18 -6.84 3.21 -12.07
N LEU A 19 -5.89 2.27 -12.06
CA LEU A 19 -4.79 2.32 -11.11
C LEU A 19 -3.89 3.52 -11.41
N SER A 20 -3.57 4.29 -10.37
CA SER A 20 -2.70 5.46 -10.46
C SER A 20 -1.29 5.09 -10.03
N TRP A 21 -0.31 5.33 -10.89
CA TRP A 21 1.10 5.11 -10.55
C TRP A 21 1.55 5.97 -9.36
N LYS A 22 0.94 7.15 -9.17
CA LYS A 22 1.21 8.02 -8.01
C LYS A 22 0.89 7.32 -6.69
N GLY A 23 -0.21 6.57 -6.64
CA GLY A 23 -0.59 5.80 -5.45
C GLY A 23 0.36 4.64 -5.15
N VAL A 24 0.86 3.98 -6.20
CA VAL A 24 1.87 2.92 -6.08
C VAL A 24 3.19 3.48 -5.56
N LEU A 25 3.65 4.61 -6.12
CA LEU A 25 4.88 5.29 -5.68
C LEU A 25 4.76 5.81 -4.24
N PHE A 26 3.61 6.34 -3.87
CA PHE A 26 3.35 6.76 -2.49
C PHE A 26 3.48 5.57 -1.53
N ALA A 27 2.79 4.46 -1.84
CA ALA A 27 2.84 3.25 -1.02
C ALA A 27 4.28 2.72 -0.89
N PHE A 28 5.01 2.66 -2.00
CA PHE A 28 6.41 2.26 -2.02
C PHE A 28 7.29 3.13 -1.12
N ALA A 29 7.25 4.46 -1.32
CA ALA A 29 8.09 5.40 -0.60
C ALA A 29 7.74 5.46 0.89
N ALA A 30 6.45 5.47 1.21
CA ALA A 30 5.99 5.46 2.59
C ALA A 30 6.35 4.15 3.29
N ASN A 31 6.24 2.99 2.61
CA ASN A 31 6.61 1.70 3.21
C ASN A 31 8.10 1.66 3.54
N LEU A 32 8.94 2.08 2.58
CA LEU A 32 10.37 2.18 2.80
C LEU A 32 10.70 3.10 3.97
N LEU A 33 10.13 4.30 3.98
CA LEU A 33 10.41 5.30 5.00
C LEU A 33 9.98 4.82 6.39
N LEU A 34 8.73 4.40 6.55
CA LEU A 34 8.17 4.02 7.85
C LEU A 34 8.85 2.77 8.42
N VAL A 35 9.14 1.77 7.58
CA VAL A 35 9.87 0.57 8.02
C VAL A 35 11.30 0.91 8.41
N THR A 36 12.00 1.74 7.63
CA THR A 36 13.38 2.16 7.94
C THR A 36 13.46 2.96 9.22
N VAL A 37 12.57 3.94 9.39
CA VAL A 37 12.51 4.77 10.60
C VAL A 37 12.10 3.92 11.81
N GLY A 38 11.10 3.05 11.66
CA GLY A 38 10.64 2.19 12.75
C GLY A 38 11.72 1.24 13.25
N THR A 39 12.40 0.55 12.32
CA THR A 39 13.52 -0.35 12.66
C THR A 39 14.71 0.41 13.25
N GLY A 40 15.11 1.51 12.61
CA GLY A 40 16.20 2.36 13.11
C GLY A 40 15.92 2.94 14.51
N LEU A 41 14.67 3.29 14.82
CA LEU A 41 14.29 3.79 16.15
C LEU A 41 14.41 2.70 17.23
N VAL A 42 13.92 1.49 16.95
CA VAL A 42 14.02 0.35 17.87
C VAL A 42 15.47 0.02 18.17
N GLN A 43 16.32 0.03 17.15
CA GLN A 43 17.76 -0.19 17.28
C GLN A 43 18.46 0.94 18.07
N THR A 44 18.13 2.20 17.78
CA THR A 44 18.72 3.37 18.46
C THR A 44 18.37 3.39 19.94
N LEU A 45 17.13 3.06 20.28
CA LEU A 45 16.66 3.00 21.67
C LEU A 45 17.05 1.70 22.40
N ARG A 46 17.74 0.78 21.71
CA ARG A 46 18.13 -0.56 22.21
C ARG A 46 16.95 -1.32 22.82
N LEU A 47 15.79 -1.20 22.19
CA LEU A 47 14.58 -1.88 22.63
C LEU A 47 14.70 -3.40 22.39
N PRO A 48 13.96 -4.22 23.15
CA PRO A 48 13.91 -5.66 22.93
C PRO A 48 13.50 -6.04 21.50
N ILE A 49 13.95 -7.20 21.03
CA ILE A 49 13.71 -7.70 19.67
C ILE A 49 12.22 -7.87 19.32
N GLU A 50 11.36 -8.04 20.32
CA GLU A 50 9.90 -8.06 20.14
C GLU A 50 9.39 -6.76 19.50
N PHE A 51 9.99 -5.61 19.83
CA PHE A 51 9.64 -4.33 19.26
C PHE A 51 10.07 -4.20 17.79
N GLU A 52 11.12 -4.90 17.34
CA GLU A 52 11.48 -4.94 15.92
C GLU A 52 10.40 -5.67 15.12
N SER A 53 9.88 -6.77 15.67
CA SER A 53 8.76 -7.51 15.07
C SER A 53 7.51 -6.65 15.00
N ILE A 54 7.19 -5.91 16.07
CA ILE A 54 6.05 -5.00 16.07
C ILE A 54 6.25 -3.87 15.05
N ALA A 55 7.43 -3.25 15.00
CA ALA A 55 7.72 -2.18 14.04
C ALA A 55 7.61 -2.67 12.58
N THR A 56 8.12 -3.85 12.28
CA THR A 56 8.07 -4.47 10.94
C THR A 56 6.67 -4.91 10.50
N LEU A 57 5.69 -4.94 11.41
CA LEU A 57 4.29 -5.24 11.10
C LEU A 57 3.41 -3.98 11.15
N ALA A 58 3.56 -3.15 12.18
CA ALA A 58 2.75 -1.97 12.41
C ALA A 58 3.05 -0.84 11.41
N ALA A 59 4.33 -0.57 11.13
CA ALA A 59 4.73 0.44 10.15
C ALA A 59 4.17 0.17 8.73
N PRO A 60 4.29 -1.04 8.18
CA PRO A 60 3.68 -1.35 6.89
C PRO A 60 2.16 -1.34 6.94
N LEU A 61 1.54 -1.85 8.00
CA LEU A 61 0.09 -1.79 8.14
C LEU A 61 -0.43 -0.35 8.14
N LEU A 62 0.25 0.55 8.84
CA LEU A 62 -0.05 1.98 8.80
C LEU A 62 0.17 2.57 7.40
N THR A 63 1.26 2.20 6.74
CA THR A 63 1.54 2.61 5.35
C THR A 63 0.41 2.23 4.41
N GLY A 64 -0.08 0.99 4.51
CA GLY A 64 -1.21 0.50 3.75
C GLY A 64 -2.46 1.35 3.97
N ALA A 65 -2.77 1.63 5.24
CA ALA A 65 -3.92 2.45 5.59
C ALA A 65 -3.80 3.88 5.03
N LEU A 66 -2.63 4.51 5.19
CA LEU A 66 -2.33 5.83 4.64
C LEU A 66 -2.44 5.83 3.11
N THR A 67 -2.01 4.76 2.44
CA THR A 67 -2.15 4.61 0.99
C THR A 67 -3.60 4.61 0.57
N ALA A 68 -4.45 3.84 1.26
CA ALA A 68 -5.88 3.80 0.94
C ALA A 68 -6.56 5.15 1.15
N ILE A 69 -6.17 5.90 2.18
CA ILE A 69 -6.65 7.26 2.43
C ILE A 69 -6.16 8.21 1.32
N TYR A 70 -4.89 8.12 0.94
CA TYR A 70 -4.28 8.96 -0.10
C TYR A 70 -4.90 8.74 -1.48
N THR A 71 -5.13 7.48 -1.88
CA THR A 71 -5.67 7.17 -3.21
C THR A 71 -7.19 7.30 -3.27
N GLY A 72 -7.89 7.13 -2.14
CA GLY A 72 -9.35 7.18 -2.02
C GLY A 72 -10.10 6.04 -2.73
N GLN A 73 -9.44 5.33 -3.65
CA GLN A 73 -9.99 4.26 -4.47
C GLN A 73 -8.92 3.18 -4.72
N ARG A 74 -9.33 1.91 -4.77
CA ARG A 74 -8.45 0.73 -4.96
C ARG A 74 -7.21 0.76 -4.04
N GLY A 75 -7.36 1.24 -2.81
CA GLY A 75 -6.27 1.42 -1.84
C GLY A 75 -5.45 0.15 -1.62
N ALA A 76 -6.12 -0.99 -1.48
CA ALA A 76 -5.48 -2.29 -1.33
C ALA A 76 -4.54 -2.63 -2.49
N MET A 77 -4.93 -2.31 -3.72
CA MET A 77 -4.15 -2.65 -4.90
C MET A 77 -2.94 -1.73 -5.09
N HIS A 78 -3.06 -0.45 -4.72
CA HIS A 78 -1.92 0.46 -4.67
C HIS A 78 -0.94 0.07 -3.57
N ALA A 79 -1.45 -0.26 -2.38
CA ALA A 79 -0.66 -0.73 -1.25
C ALA A 79 0.06 -2.05 -1.55
N PHE A 80 -0.60 -2.98 -2.24
CA PHE A 80 0.00 -4.22 -2.71
C PHE A 80 1.17 -3.98 -3.66
N LEU A 81 0.97 -3.20 -4.73
CA LEU A 81 2.02 -2.97 -5.71
C LEU A 81 3.20 -2.20 -5.11
N GLY A 82 2.94 -1.16 -4.33
CA GLY A 82 3.99 -0.39 -3.66
C GLY A 82 4.71 -1.22 -2.59
N GLY A 83 3.96 -2.00 -1.82
CA GLY A 83 4.49 -2.93 -0.83
C GLY A 83 5.39 -3.99 -1.44
N MET A 84 4.96 -4.65 -2.53
CA MET A 84 5.77 -5.63 -3.25
C MET A 84 7.02 -5.00 -3.88
N LEU A 85 6.89 -3.81 -4.47
CA LEU A 85 8.04 -3.08 -5.00
C LEU A 85 9.06 -2.73 -3.92
N SER A 86 8.59 -2.48 -2.69
CA SER A 86 9.45 -2.17 -1.55
C SER A 86 10.18 -3.38 -0.95
N VAL A 87 9.74 -4.62 -1.22
CA VAL A 87 10.36 -5.83 -0.67
C VAL A 87 11.85 -5.89 -1.00
N LEU A 88 12.21 -5.71 -2.28
CA LEU A 88 13.60 -5.77 -2.72
C LEU A 88 14.51 -4.76 -2.00
N PRO A 89 14.22 -3.44 -2.03
CA PRO A 89 15.07 -2.49 -1.32
C PRO A 89 15.06 -2.69 0.20
N LEU A 90 13.94 -3.11 0.79
CA LEU A 90 13.89 -3.44 2.22
C LEU A 90 14.79 -4.63 2.57
N THR A 91 14.78 -5.70 1.77
CA THR A 91 15.64 -6.87 1.99
C THR A 91 17.11 -6.48 1.97
N PHE A 92 17.56 -5.78 0.92
CA PHE A 92 18.99 -5.56 0.71
C PHE A 92 19.55 -4.38 1.51
N PHE A 93 18.79 -3.31 1.70
CA PHE A 93 19.30 -2.09 2.34
C PHE A 93 18.91 -1.93 3.81
N ILE A 94 17.80 -2.54 4.26
CA ILE A 94 17.29 -2.35 5.62
C ILE A 94 17.46 -3.60 6.48
N PHE A 95 17.10 -4.77 5.94
CA PHE A 95 17.10 -6.03 6.69
C PHE A 95 18.34 -6.92 6.47
N GLY A 96 19.38 -6.39 5.84
CA GLY A 96 20.67 -7.10 5.68
C GLY A 96 20.57 -8.47 4.98
N GLY A 97 19.62 -8.63 4.06
CA GLY A 97 19.37 -9.89 3.34
C GLY A 97 18.26 -10.77 3.94
N ALA A 98 17.66 -10.40 5.06
CA ALA A 98 16.54 -11.15 5.62
C ALA A 98 15.25 -10.93 4.82
N TRP A 99 14.80 -11.99 4.12
CA TRP A 99 13.61 -11.95 3.26
C TRP A 99 12.30 -11.94 4.03
N GLN A 100 12.21 -12.68 5.13
CA GLN A 100 10.99 -12.78 5.94
C GLN A 100 10.42 -11.41 6.39
N PRO A 101 11.19 -10.51 7.03
CA PRO A 101 10.64 -9.22 7.46
C PRO A 101 10.26 -8.31 6.27
N ALA A 102 10.97 -8.41 5.14
CA ALA A 102 10.61 -7.67 3.93
C ALA A 102 9.29 -8.15 3.32
N LEU A 103 9.08 -9.47 3.26
CA LEU A 103 7.82 -10.07 2.80
C LEU A 103 6.67 -9.72 3.74
N TYR A 104 6.89 -9.76 5.06
CA TYR A 104 5.90 -9.31 6.04
C TYR A 104 5.57 -7.83 5.84
N ALA A 105 6.55 -6.97 5.59
CA ALA A 105 6.28 -5.58 5.32
C ALA A 105 5.43 -5.36 4.06
N GLY A 106 5.68 -6.09 2.99
CA GLY A 106 4.83 -6.05 1.79
C GLY A 106 3.40 -6.57 2.05
N ALA A 107 3.27 -7.68 2.77
CA ALA A 107 1.98 -8.29 3.10
C ALA A 107 1.13 -7.40 4.03
N PHE A 108 1.72 -6.89 5.10
CA PHE A 108 1.02 -6.04 6.06
C PHE A 108 0.65 -4.68 5.47
N CYS A 109 1.45 -4.14 4.54
CA CYS A 109 1.06 -2.98 3.75
C CYS A 109 -0.22 -3.26 2.92
N THR A 110 -0.30 -4.43 2.30
CA THR A 110 -1.52 -4.83 1.57
C THR A 110 -2.72 -4.96 2.51
N ILE A 111 -2.55 -5.61 3.66
CA ILE A 111 -3.61 -5.81 4.66
C ILE A 111 -4.11 -4.46 5.18
N GLY A 112 -3.20 -3.55 5.54
CA GLY A 112 -3.55 -2.19 5.98
C GLY A 112 -4.35 -1.43 4.94
N GLY A 113 -3.95 -1.53 3.67
CA GLY A 113 -4.67 -0.93 2.55
C GLY A 113 -6.06 -1.52 2.35
N ALA A 114 -6.20 -2.85 2.47
CA ALA A 114 -7.49 -3.53 2.37
C ALA A 114 -8.45 -3.14 3.51
N LEU A 115 -7.95 -3.13 4.76
CA LEU A 115 -8.76 -2.76 5.93
C LEU A 115 -9.24 -1.31 5.82
N ALA A 116 -8.33 -0.38 5.53
CA ALA A 116 -8.69 1.03 5.39
C ALA A 116 -9.63 1.26 4.21
N GLU A 117 -9.43 0.56 3.08
CA GLU A 117 -10.34 0.63 1.94
C GLU A 117 -11.76 0.14 2.31
N ILE A 118 -11.90 -0.95 3.06
CA ILE A 118 -13.19 -1.43 3.54
C ILE A 118 -13.87 -0.39 4.44
N VAL A 119 -13.11 0.22 5.37
CA VAL A 119 -13.64 1.24 6.28
C VAL A 119 -14.09 2.50 5.51
N LEU A 120 -13.28 2.97 4.56
CA LEU A 120 -13.60 4.13 3.73
C LEU A 120 -14.84 3.88 2.87
N ARG A 121 -14.96 2.70 2.27
CA ARG A 121 -16.16 2.28 1.52
C ARG A 121 -17.41 2.27 2.39
N ARG A 122 -17.31 1.77 3.62
CA ARG A 122 -18.43 1.79 4.57
C ARG A 122 -18.85 3.21 4.93
N ARG A 123 -17.90 4.11 5.19
CA ARG A 123 -18.20 5.52 5.49
C ARG A 123 -18.85 6.25 4.33
N ALA A 124 -18.42 5.99 3.10
CA ALA A 124 -19.01 6.59 1.91
C ALA A 124 -20.42 6.04 1.58
N ALA A 125 -20.79 4.87 2.13
CA ALA A 125 -22.09 4.24 1.92
C ALA A 125 -23.15 4.64 2.96
N VAL A 126 -22.75 5.35 4.03
CA VAL A 126 -23.68 5.90 5.04
C VAL A 126 -23.91 7.38 4.69
N PRO A 127 -25.11 7.75 4.20
CA PRO A 127 -25.45 9.13 3.82
C PRO A 127 -25.57 10.07 5.03
#